data_AF-A0A1C5QBD2-F1
#
_entry.id   AF-A0A1C5QBD2-F1
#
_cell.length_a   1.000
_cell.length_b   1.000
_cell.length_c   1.000
_cell.angle_alpha   90.00
_cell.angle_beta   90.00
_cell.angle_gamma   90.00
#
_symmetry.space_group_name_H-M   'P 1'
#
loop_
_entity.id
_entity.type
_entity.pdbx_description
1 polymer ?
#
loop_
_entity_poly.entity_id
_entity_poly.type
_entity_poly.pdbx_seq_one_letter_code
_entity_poly.pdbx_strand_id
1 'polypeptide(L)'
;MRKKVLPMLLALCMLVALLPITTHAQDYTEWNDSANLPTSDGVYKLTTNVTLETEFSKYPSVRGNVVLDLNGHTVTVAGYGQYAYFLYSGASLTIEDNLGGGKITNAGTGSMKTLIQVNGGSLTLAGGTLENGSANGYALFANSGSAVQISGGTVINNASGGHALQVNGDGTAVTMTDGVIENTAEGADAVYVNNGSFALGGGTVKTSATYSSKAAIYANNGAAAVTISGGNIESASMGVYAALTPVSVTGGTITSTGHPFQTRYTTIEPADGSEVIVNSDKELFYTFSGSNNSVHGGDFYVPGITKAYTSENPSTTTITAGVFETPPTDYVSGDEIVLGYTGENGNLYVVGTEDLINAAIDVMAEPGSQLEILKGDADLQIDKAGITVSNSGGGSVSVNGQEVTGQDPVVTHINVKKVERKEATCTTDGNIAYWYCEDCGKYFKDAQLTEEITQEETVLKAKGHTAVKVSAKAATAKEAGNIEYWYCSACDKYFKDAALTQEISQKDTILPATGSKDPGKDTGKTEEKAPAKTSSVPSTGDHANVSVLWILLAAAAVCGTGAFVGIRKNRRK
;
A
#
# COMPACT_ATOMS: atom_id res chain seq x y z
N MET A 1 33.29 -19.39 2.79
CA MET A 1 32.63 -20.51 2.07
C MET A 1 31.13 -20.67 2.41
N ARG A 2 30.37 -19.59 2.69
CA ARG A 2 28.96 -19.67 3.14
C ARG A 2 27.89 -19.14 2.14
N LYS A 3 28.27 -18.72 0.93
CA LYS A 3 27.36 -18.04 -0.02
C LYS A 3 26.73 -18.93 -1.10
N LYS A 4 26.92 -20.26 -1.06
CA LYS A 4 26.44 -21.16 -2.13
C LYS A 4 25.44 -22.24 -1.70
N VAL A 5 25.08 -22.30 -0.42
CA VAL A 5 24.18 -23.36 0.08
C VAL A 5 22.69 -22.99 -0.14
N LEU A 6 22.32 -21.71 0.00
CA LEU A 6 20.93 -21.25 -0.13
C LEU A 6 20.38 -21.30 -1.57
N PRO A 7 21.12 -20.90 -2.63
CA PRO A 7 20.63 -21.04 -4.01
C PRO A 7 20.53 -22.50 -4.46
N MET A 8 21.34 -23.37 -3.86
CA MET A 8 21.37 -24.81 -4.17
C MET A 8 20.21 -25.56 -3.50
N LEU A 9 19.77 -25.11 -2.32
CA LEU A 9 18.57 -25.61 -1.64
C LEU A 9 17.29 -25.15 -2.36
N LEU A 10 17.24 -23.88 -2.82
CA LEU A 10 16.11 -23.36 -3.59
C LEU A 10 15.97 -24.02 -4.96
N ALA A 11 17.09 -24.27 -5.64
CA ALA A 11 17.12 -25.02 -6.90
C ALA A 11 16.70 -26.49 -6.70
N LEU A 12 17.00 -27.10 -5.55
CA LEU A 12 16.54 -28.44 -5.20
C LEU A 12 15.03 -28.47 -4.92
N CYS A 13 14.48 -27.46 -4.24
CA CYS A 13 13.02 -27.32 -4.04
C CYS A 13 12.26 -27.05 -5.35
N MET A 14 12.81 -26.24 -6.26
CA MET A 14 12.21 -26.03 -7.58
C MET A 14 12.33 -27.25 -8.51
N LEU A 15 13.40 -28.06 -8.39
CA LEU A 15 13.49 -29.31 -9.16
C LEU A 15 12.48 -30.37 -8.69
N VAL A 16 12.10 -30.38 -7.41
CA VAL A 16 11.04 -31.27 -6.90
C VAL A 16 9.65 -30.83 -7.39
N ALA A 17 9.42 -29.53 -7.59
CA ALA A 17 8.16 -28.99 -8.13
C ALA A 17 7.98 -29.18 -9.65
N LEU A 18 9.04 -29.53 -10.39
CA LEU A 18 9.04 -29.69 -11.86
C LEU A 18 9.09 -31.15 -12.33
N LEU A 19 9.02 -32.12 -11.42
CA LEU A 19 8.80 -33.50 -11.81
C LEU A 19 7.37 -33.62 -12.38
N PRO A 20 7.16 -34.22 -13.57
CA PRO A 20 5.82 -34.52 -14.04
C PRO A 20 5.14 -35.39 -12.98
N ILE A 21 4.08 -34.85 -12.35
CA ILE A 21 3.18 -35.64 -11.51
C ILE A 21 2.45 -36.57 -12.48
N THR A 22 3.05 -37.72 -12.76
CA THR A 22 2.28 -38.88 -13.19
C THR A 22 1.35 -39.18 -12.01
N THR A 23 0.11 -38.70 -12.10
CA THR A 23 -1.00 -39.08 -11.23
C THR A 23 -1.26 -40.57 -11.47
N HIS A 24 -0.44 -41.43 -10.88
CA HIS A 24 -0.85 -42.79 -10.64
C HIS A 24 -2.07 -42.70 -9.72
N ALA A 25 -3.18 -43.32 -10.13
CA ALA A 25 -4.27 -43.58 -9.21
C ALA A 25 -3.66 -44.28 -7.99
N GLN A 26 -3.73 -43.64 -6.84
CA GLN A 26 -3.23 -44.21 -5.60
C GLN A 26 -4.19 -45.34 -5.23
N ASP A 27 -3.69 -46.58 -5.28
CA ASP A 27 -4.50 -47.76 -4.95
C ASP A 27 -4.68 -47.85 -3.43
N TYR A 28 -5.84 -47.43 -2.94
CA TYR A 28 -6.18 -47.50 -1.52
C TYR A 28 -6.68 -48.89 -1.14
N THR A 29 -6.17 -49.42 -0.03
CA THR A 29 -6.78 -50.56 0.66
C THR A 29 -7.95 -50.07 1.51
N GLU A 30 -9.15 -50.59 1.28
CA GLU A 30 -10.31 -50.29 2.12
C GLU A 30 -10.06 -50.78 3.56
N TRP A 31 -10.32 -49.92 4.53
CA TRP A 31 -10.22 -50.23 5.95
C TRP A 31 -11.58 -50.08 6.62
N ASN A 32 -12.15 -51.21 7.04
CA ASN A 32 -13.51 -51.33 7.55
C ASN A 32 -13.58 -51.80 9.02
N ASP A 33 -12.44 -51.88 9.71
CA ASP A 33 -12.41 -52.16 11.15
C ASP A 33 -12.86 -50.91 11.92
N SER A 34 -14.02 -50.98 12.57
CA SER A 34 -14.60 -49.88 13.33
C SER A 34 -13.99 -49.69 14.72
N ALA A 35 -13.05 -50.54 15.13
CA ALA A 35 -12.41 -50.50 16.45
C ALA A 35 -10.88 -50.30 16.40
N ASN A 36 -10.25 -50.35 15.22
CA ASN A 36 -8.81 -50.18 15.06
C ASN A 36 -8.44 -49.34 13.83
N LEU A 37 -7.21 -48.80 13.85
CA LEU A 37 -6.59 -48.10 12.73
C LEU A 37 -5.47 -48.95 12.09
N PRO A 38 -5.19 -48.76 10.79
CA PRO A 38 -4.08 -49.43 10.12
C PRO A 38 -2.73 -48.93 10.69
N THR A 39 -1.82 -49.85 10.98
CA THR A 39 -0.51 -49.54 11.57
C THR A 39 0.69 -50.13 10.82
N SER A 40 0.41 -50.98 9.84
CA SER A 40 1.41 -51.60 8.96
C SER A 40 1.63 -50.75 7.72
N ASP A 41 2.76 -50.95 7.05
CA ASP A 41 3.09 -50.22 5.82
C ASP A 41 1.99 -50.37 4.78
N GLY A 42 1.51 -49.23 4.26
CA GLY A 42 0.46 -49.25 3.25
C GLY A 42 -0.30 -47.95 3.11
N VAL A 43 -1.20 -47.97 2.14
CA VAL A 43 -2.10 -46.87 1.80
C VAL A 43 -3.53 -47.34 2.03
N TYR A 44 -4.22 -46.65 2.93
CA TYR A 44 -5.52 -47.08 3.46
C TYR A 44 -6.57 -45.99 3.31
N LYS A 45 -7.82 -46.41 3.13
CA LYS A 45 -8.97 -45.53 3.05
C LYS A 45 -10.08 -46.02 3.97
N LEU A 46 -10.55 -45.16 4.88
CA LEU A 46 -11.66 -45.52 5.75
C LEU A 46 -12.96 -45.66 4.95
N THR A 47 -13.75 -46.67 5.29
CA THR A 47 -15.10 -46.86 4.74
C THR A 47 -16.19 -46.77 5.82
N THR A 48 -15.80 -46.51 7.06
CA THR A 48 -16.67 -46.38 8.23
C THR A 48 -16.03 -45.49 9.28
N ASN A 49 -16.85 -44.95 10.17
CA ASN A 49 -16.35 -44.32 11.40
C ASN A 49 -15.71 -45.37 12.30
N VAL A 50 -14.68 -44.94 13.04
CA VAL A 50 -13.87 -45.79 13.93
C VAL A 50 -13.94 -45.23 15.35
N THR A 51 -14.22 -46.08 16.33
CA THR A 51 -14.15 -45.73 17.75
C THR A 51 -13.06 -46.56 18.42
N LEU A 52 -12.01 -45.90 18.86
CA LEU A 52 -10.86 -46.53 19.50
C LEU A 52 -11.05 -46.57 21.01
N GLU A 53 -11.37 -47.74 21.55
CA GLU A 53 -11.36 -47.98 23.01
C GLU A 53 -9.92 -48.21 23.49
N THR A 54 -9.18 -47.11 23.62
CA THR A 54 -7.74 -47.16 23.95
C THR A 54 -7.50 -47.34 25.44
N GLU A 55 -6.37 -47.97 25.77
CA GLU A 55 -5.84 -48.08 27.14
C GLU A 55 -4.49 -47.35 27.24
N PHE A 56 -4.05 -47.03 28.46
CA PHE A 56 -2.83 -46.23 28.70
C PHE A 56 -1.57 -46.74 27.98
N SER A 57 -1.46 -48.06 27.73
CA SER A 57 -0.32 -48.67 27.05
C SER A 57 -0.68 -49.41 25.75
N LYS A 58 -1.93 -49.27 25.29
CA LYS A 58 -2.44 -49.97 24.10
C LYS A 58 -3.19 -49.00 23.21
N TYR A 59 -2.52 -48.59 22.14
CA TYR A 59 -3.00 -47.62 21.15
C TYR A 59 -2.33 -47.89 19.79
N PRO A 60 -2.95 -47.45 18.67
CA PRO A 60 -2.36 -47.63 17.35
C PRO A 60 -0.97 -46.97 17.26
N SER A 61 0.01 -47.77 16.86
CA SER A 61 1.42 -47.38 16.85
C SER A 61 2.02 -47.63 15.48
N VAL A 62 2.57 -46.59 14.84
CA VAL A 62 3.18 -46.69 13.51
C VAL A 62 4.70 -46.81 13.65
N ARG A 63 5.28 -47.80 12.96
CA ARG A 63 6.73 -48.07 12.92
C ARG A 63 7.35 -47.96 11.52
N GLY A 64 6.52 -47.94 10.47
CA GLY A 64 6.95 -47.74 9.09
C GLY A 64 6.13 -46.64 8.44
N ASN A 65 5.58 -46.85 7.25
CA ASN A 65 4.98 -45.80 6.41
C ASN A 65 3.49 -46.05 6.17
N VAL A 66 2.63 -45.23 6.77
CA VAL A 66 1.18 -45.31 6.63
C VAL A 66 0.66 -44.06 5.92
N VAL A 67 -0.17 -44.24 4.89
CA VAL A 67 -1.04 -43.20 4.38
C VAL A 67 -2.48 -43.56 4.73
N LEU A 68 -3.21 -42.66 5.38
CA LEU A 68 -4.60 -42.84 5.75
C LEU A 68 -5.45 -41.70 5.15
N ASP A 69 -6.31 -42.06 4.20
CA ASP A 69 -7.42 -41.22 3.76
C ASP A 69 -8.62 -41.42 4.71
N LEU A 70 -8.99 -40.35 5.42
CA LEU A 70 -10.15 -40.34 6.31
C LEU A 70 -11.46 -40.47 5.52
N ASN A 71 -11.49 -40.06 4.25
CA ASN A 71 -12.62 -40.23 3.34
C ASN A 71 -13.97 -39.82 3.96
N GLY A 72 -14.02 -38.67 4.61
CA GLY A 72 -15.24 -38.16 5.26
C GLY A 72 -15.65 -38.86 6.56
N HIS A 73 -14.86 -39.83 7.04
CA HIS A 73 -15.17 -40.58 8.25
C HIS A 73 -14.50 -40.02 9.50
N THR A 74 -15.13 -40.28 10.65
CA THR A 74 -14.65 -39.85 11.96
C THR A 74 -13.97 -41.00 12.71
N VAL A 75 -12.76 -40.75 13.20
CA VAL A 75 -12.05 -41.54 14.21
C VAL A 75 -12.23 -40.88 15.57
N THR A 76 -12.80 -41.61 16.53
CA THR A 76 -13.00 -41.13 17.91
C THR A 76 -12.10 -41.90 18.87
N VAL A 77 -11.22 -41.19 19.58
CA VAL A 77 -10.41 -41.76 20.68
C VAL A 77 -11.24 -41.78 21.95
N ALA A 78 -11.76 -42.95 22.28
CA ALA A 78 -12.48 -43.24 23.53
C ALA A 78 -11.53 -43.89 24.57
N GLY A 79 -12.11 -44.40 25.66
CA GLY A 79 -11.38 -45.10 26.72
C GLY A 79 -10.39 -44.24 27.52
N TYR A 80 -9.48 -44.92 28.23
CA TYR A 80 -8.47 -44.30 29.11
C TYR A 80 -7.13 -44.04 28.42
N GLY A 81 -6.94 -44.53 27.20
CA GLY A 81 -5.71 -44.34 26.44
C GLY A 81 -5.56 -42.92 25.87
N GLN A 82 -4.37 -42.66 25.35
CA GLN A 82 -3.90 -41.30 25.09
C GLN A 82 -3.96 -40.88 23.62
N TYR A 83 -3.94 -41.82 22.66
CA TYR A 83 -3.66 -41.52 21.24
C TYR A 83 -4.58 -42.20 20.22
N ALA A 84 -4.86 -41.50 19.11
CA ALA A 84 -5.29 -42.12 17.86
C ALA A 84 -4.10 -42.76 17.14
N TYR A 85 -2.97 -42.06 17.09
CA TYR A 85 -1.70 -42.59 16.60
C TYR A 85 -0.51 -42.15 17.46
N PHE A 86 0.39 -43.09 17.69
CA PHE A 86 1.73 -42.84 18.18
C PHE A 86 2.76 -43.26 17.12
N LEU A 87 3.63 -42.35 16.70
CA LEU A 87 4.67 -42.62 15.72
C LEU A 87 6.02 -42.79 16.41
N TYR A 88 6.68 -43.91 16.12
CA TYR A 88 8.07 -44.14 16.53
C TYR A 88 9.06 -43.39 15.64
N SER A 89 10.31 -43.33 16.10
CA SER A 89 11.37 -42.72 15.32
C SER A 89 11.58 -43.44 13.98
N GLY A 90 11.71 -42.66 12.90
CA GLY A 90 11.82 -43.16 11.53
C GLY A 90 10.50 -43.61 10.88
N ALA A 91 9.37 -43.58 11.61
CA ALA A 91 8.06 -43.85 11.02
C ALA A 91 7.51 -42.62 10.28
N SER A 92 6.65 -42.84 9.28
CA SER A 92 5.93 -41.79 8.56
C SER A 92 4.43 -42.04 8.56
N LEU A 93 3.66 -40.98 8.82
CA LEU A 93 2.20 -40.96 8.65
C LEU A 93 1.82 -39.82 7.69
N THR A 94 0.96 -40.11 6.72
CA THR A 94 0.25 -39.10 5.94
C THR A 94 -1.23 -39.21 6.23
N ILE A 95 -1.86 -38.11 6.60
CA ILE A 95 -3.32 -38.00 6.77
C ILE A 95 -3.90 -37.18 5.62
N GLU A 96 -4.85 -37.79 4.92
CA GLU A 96 -5.61 -37.21 3.81
C GLU A 96 -7.10 -37.24 4.15
N ASP A 97 -7.91 -36.49 3.39
CA ASP A 97 -9.36 -36.54 3.48
C ASP A 97 -9.98 -36.19 2.12
N ASN A 98 -9.89 -37.12 1.17
CA ASN A 98 -10.19 -36.85 -0.24
C ASN A 98 -11.69 -36.58 -0.50
N LEU A 99 -12.57 -37.07 0.38
CA LEU A 99 -14.02 -36.82 0.30
C LEU A 99 -14.46 -35.58 1.09
N GLY A 100 -13.62 -35.12 2.02
CA GLY A 100 -13.92 -34.02 2.92
C GLY A 100 -14.81 -34.41 4.10
N GLY A 101 -14.67 -33.69 5.22
CA GLY A 101 -15.44 -33.89 6.45
C GLY A 101 -14.88 -34.95 7.40
N GLY A 102 -13.78 -35.60 7.02
CA GLY A 102 -13.06 -36.57 7.84
C GLY A 102 -12.44 -35.92 9.07
N LYS A 103 -12.48 -36.63 10.19
CA LYS A 103 -12.07 -36.09 11.49
C LYS A 103 -11.42 -37.13 12.38
N ILE A 104 -10.39 -36.76 13.12
CA ILE A 104 -9.87 -37.48 14.29
C ILE A 104 -10.15 -36.62 15.52
N THR A 105 -10.84 -37.16 16.52
CA THR A 105 -11.26 -36.41 17.71
C THR A 105 -11.21 -37.27 18.97
N ASN A 106 -11.14 -36.64 20.14
CA ASN A 106 -11.38 -37.31 21.43
C ASN A 106 -12.77 -36.98 22.00
N ALA A 107 -13.59 -36.24 21.25
CA ALA A 107 -14.94 -35.84 21.62
C ALA A 107 -15.04 -35.18 23.02
N GLY A 108 -13.95 -34.58 23.51
CA GLY A 108 -13.86 -34.00 24.83
C GLY A 108 -13.90 -34.97 26.00
N THR A 109 -13.64 -36.25 25.75
CA THR A 109 -13.58 -37.26 26.80
C THR A 109 -12.20 -37.25 27.49
N GLY A 110 -12.20 -37.37 28.83
CA GLY A 110 -10.97 -37.43 29.61
C GLY A 110 -10.17 -36.12 29.69
N SER A 111 -8.89 -36.23 30.03
CA SER A 111 -7.94 -35.12 30.13
C SER A 111 -6.55 -35.57 29.67
N MET A 112 -5.73 -34.64 29.18
CA MET A 112 -4.35 -34.90 28.73
C MET A 112 -4.26 -35.93 27.60
N LYS A 113 -5.26 -35.99 26.70
CA LYS A 113 -5.20 -36.83 25.50
C LYS A 113 -4.45 -36.10 24.39
N THR A 114 -3.72 -36.85 23.58
CA THR A 114 -3.00 -36.35 22.41
C THR A 114 -3.46 -37.13 21.21
N LEU A 115 -4.10 -36.54 20.19
CA LEU A 115 -4.61 -37.39 19.10
C LEU A 115 -3.49 -38.04 18.31
N ILE A 116 -2.51 -37.25 17.86
CA ILE A 116 -1.33 -37.76 17.15
C ILE A 116 -0.08 -37.30 17.89
N GLN A 117 0.73 -38.26 18.33
CA GLN A 117 2.06 -38.00 18.88
C GLN A 117 3.15 -38.51 17.92
N VAL A 118 4.08 -37.64 17.56
CA VAL A 118 5.24 -37.95 16.72
C VAL A 118 6.52 -37.91 17.56
N ASN A 119 7.26 -39.02 17.64
CA ASN A 119 8.51 -39.12 18.40
C ASN A 119 9.68 -39.52 17.48
N GLY A 120 10.27 -38.54 16.79
CA GLY A 120 11.44 -38.74 15.92
C GLY A 120 11.12 -39.27 14.52
N GLY A 121 9.84 -39.21 14.12
CA GLY A 121 9.32 -39.63 12.82
C GLY A 121 8.75 -38.43 12.03
N SER A 122 8.03 -38.72 10.95
CA SER A 122 7.40 -37.71 10.11
C SER A 122 5.88 -37.79 10.07
N LEU A 123 5.23 -36.63 10.04
CA LEU A 123 3.79 -36.50 9.77
C LEU A 123 3.58 -35.53 8.61
N THR A 124 2.71 -35.88 7.68
CA THR A 124 2.11 -34.95 6.72
C THR A 124 0.60 -34.89 6.95
N LEU A 125 0.08 -33.71 7.25
CA LEU A 125 -1.36 -33.45 7.30
C LEU A 125 -1.75 -32.70 6.01
N ALA A 126 -2.39 -33.40 5.08
CA ALA A 126 -2.84 -32.85 3.80
C ALA A 126 -4.33 -32.50 3.81
N GLY A 127 -5.14 -33.12 4.67
CA GLY A 127 -6.57 -32.88 4.77
C GLY A 127 -7.18 -33.41 6.07
N GLY A 128 -8.47 -33.16 6.25
CA GLY A 128 -9.23 -33.60 7.43
C GLY A 128 -9.02 -32.71 8.65
N THR A 129 -9.66 -33.07 9.75
CA THR A 129 -9.62 -32.31 11.02
C THR A 129 -9.01 -33.15 12.15
N LEU A 130 -8.05 -32.60 12.90
CA LEU A 130 -7.60 -33.11 14.20
C LEU A 130 -8.18 -32.23 15.30
N GLU A 131 -9.10 -32.74 16.11
CA GLU A 131 -9.88 -31.96 17.08
C GLU A 131 -9.67 -32.44 18.52
N ASN A 132 -8.89 -31.70 19.30
CA ASN A 132 -8.83 -31.90 20.74
C ASN A 132 -9.99 -31.18 21.44
N GLY A 133 -10.88 -31.93 22.08
CA GLY A 133 -11.88 -31.40 22.99
C GLY A 133 -11.56 -31.62 24.47
N SER A 134 -10.43 -32.25 24.80
CA SER A 134 -10.10 -32.65 26.18
C SER A 134 -9.16 -31.64 26.86
N ALA A 135 -9.40 -31.35 28.13
CA ALA A 135 -8.58 -30.40 28.89
C ALA A 135 -7.12 -30.88 29.00
N ASN A 136 -6.16 -29.95 28.92
CA ASN A 136 -4.71 -30.23 28.91
C ASN A 136 -4.24 -31.18 27.79
N GLY A 137 -5.06 -31.38 26.76
CA GLY A 137 -4.76 -32.26 25.64
C GLY A 137 -4.13 -31.54 24.45
N TYR A 138 -3.76 -32.32 23.44
CA TYR A 138 -3.19 -31.84 22.19
C TYR A 138 -3.88 -32.48 20.99
N ALA A 139 -4.18 -31.72 19.95
CA ALA A 139 -4.57 -32.34 18.69
C ALA A 139 -3.34 -32.97 18.01
N LEU A 140 -2.21 -32.26 18.02
CA LEU A 140 -0.95 -32.74 17.47
C LEU A 140 0.22 -32.42 18.40
N PHE A 141 1.02 -33.43 18.74
CA PHE A 141 2.25 -33.30 19.50
C PHE A 141 3.44 -33.76 18.65
N ALA A 142 4.28 -32.81 18.23
CA ALA A 142 5.57 -33.08 17.61
C ALA A 142 6.66 -33.08 18.69
N ASN A 143 7.27 -34.23 18.96
CA ASN A 143 8.32 -34.39 19.96
C ASN A 143 9.70 -34.54 19.33
N SER A 144 10.75 -34.63 20.16
CA SER A 144 12.16 -34.58 19.75
C SER A 144 12.47 -35.34 18.45
N GLY A 145 13.13 -34.65 17.53
CA GLY A 145 13.58 -35.17 16.23
C GLY A 145 12.49 -35.35 15.19
N SER A 146 11.25 -34.88 15.44
CA SER A 146 10.14 -35.08 14.49
C SER A 146 10.13 -34.03 13.38
N ALA A 147 9.68 -34.44 12.20
CA ALA A 147 9.45 -33.56 11.06
C ALA A 147 7.95 -33.56 10.71
N VAL A 148 7.27 -32.44 10.92
CA VAL A 148 5.84 -32.32 10.63
C VAL A 148 5.60 -31.31 9.52
N GLN A 149 4.78 -31.69 8.55
CA GLN A 149 4.30 -30.85 7.47
C GLN A 149 2.78 -30.71 7.55
N ILE A 150 2.28 -29.49 7.57
CA ILE A 150 0.86 -29.17 7.47
C ILE A 150 0.67 -28.45 6.13
N SER A 151 0.12 -29.15 5.16
CA SER A 151 -0.11 -28.66 3.80
C SER A 151 -1.59 -28.53 3.47
N GLY A 152 -2.45 -28.62 4.48
CA GLY A 152 -3.90 -28.58 4.39
C GLY A 152 -4.55 -29.07 5.69
N GLY A 153 -5.88 -29.21 5.68
CA GLY A 153 -6.64 -29.66 6.84
C GLY A 153 -6.66 -28.66 8.00
N THR A 154 -7.19 -29.13 9.14
CA THR A 154 -7.39 -28.31 10.35
C THR A 154 -6.84 -29.03 11.58
N VAL A 155 -6.05 -28.35 12.39
CA VAL A 155 -5.62 -28.78 13.73
C VAL A 155 -6.25 -27.84 14.75
N ILE A 156 -7.16 -28.34 15.58
CA ILE A 156 -7.98 -27.49 16.46
C ILE A 156 -7.95 -27.97 17.91
N ASN A 157 -7.85 -27.01 18.83
CA ASN A 157 -8.07 -27.18 20.25
C ASN A 157 -9.30 -26.41 20.73
N ASN A 158 -10.23 -27.13 21.34
CA ASN A 158 -11.49 -26.60 21.88
C ASN A 158 -11.58 -26.73 23.41
N ALA A 159 -10.46 -27.02 24.10
CA ALA A 159 -10.43 -27.20 25.55
C ALA A 159 -9.29 -26.46 26.24
N SER A 160 -9.52 -26.07 27.50
CA SER A 160 -8.56 -25.27 28.27
C SER A 160 -7.30 -26.06 28.64
N GLY A 161 -6.19 -25.34 28.83
CA GLY A 161 -4.89 -25.88 29.24
C GLY A 161 -4.17 -26.75 28.20
N GLY A 162 -4.83 -27.03 27.07
CA GLY A 162 -4.25 -27.75 25.93
C GLY A 162 -3.70 -26.82 24.85
N HIS A 163 -3.23 -27.42 23.75
CA HIS A 163 -2.81 -26.71 22.53
C HIS A 163 -3.33 -27.43 21.29
N ALA A 164 -3.53 -26.70 20.19
CA ALA A 164 -3.83 -27.37 18.92
C ALA A 164 -2.56 -28.09 18.43
N LEU A 165 -1.45 -27.37 18.40
CA LEU A 165 -0.13 -27.91 18.07
C LEU A 165 0.86 -27.66 19.22
N GLN A 166 1.46 -28.74 19.72
CA GLN A 166 2.61 -28.71 20.61
C GLN A 166 3.87 -29.10 19.85
N VAL A 167 4.88 -28.23 19.85
CA VAL A 167 6.23 -28.50 19.33
C VAL A 167 7.19 -28.63 20.51
N ASN A 168 7.90 -29.75 20.60
CA ASN A 168 8.76 -30.07 21.72
C ASN A 168 9.97 -30.91 21.31
N GLY A 169 11.03 -30.80 22.11
CA GLY A 169 12.30 -31.52 21.95
C GLY A 169 13.23 -30.94 20.88
N ASP A 170 14.52 -31.27 21.02
CA ASP A 170 15.55 -30.84 20.09
C ASP A 170 15.38 -31.53 18.73
N GLY A 171 15.76 -30.82 17.66
CA GLY A 171 15.68 -31.31 16.28
C GLY A 171 14.25 -31.43 15.73
N THR A 172 13.24 -31.04 16.49
CA THR A 172 11.85 -31.03 16.04
C THR A 172 11.60 -29.82 15.14
N ALA A 173 11.03 -30.06 13.97
CA ALA A 173 10.64 -29.02 13.03
C ALA A 173 9.20 -29.22 12.55
N VAL A 174 8.39 -28.17 12.66
CA VAL A 174 7.05 -28.14 12.08
C VAL A 174 6.99 -27.03 11.02
N THR A 175 6.56 -27.39 9.82
CA THR A 175 6.35 -26.46 8.71
C THR A 175 4.90 -26.49 8.28
N MET A 176 4.28 -25.32 8.20
CA MET A 176 2.91 -25.12 7.72
C MET A 176 2.94 -24.32 6.42
N THR A 177 2.44 -24.89 5.33
CA THR A 177 2.36 -24.23 4.01
C THR A 177 0.93 -23.91 3.60
N ASP A 178 -0.06 -24.57 4.20
CA ASP A 178 -1.49 -24.30 4.03
C ASP A 178 -2.27 -24.93 5.21
N GLY A 179 -3.58 -24.77 5.27
CA GLY A 179 -4.46 -25.31 6.30
C GLY A 179 -4.71 -24.34 7.46
N VAL A 180 -5.26 -24.85 8.56
CA VAL A 180 -5.64 -24.05 9.73
C VAL A 180 -5.13 -24.69 11.01
N ILE A 181 -4.49 -23.89 11.87
CA ILE A 181 -4.25 -24.24 13.28
C ILE A 181 -5.07 -23.29 14.15
N GLU A 182 -5.96 -23.81 14.98
CA GLU A 182 -6.91 -23.00 15.74
C GLU A 182 -6.98 -23.37 17.21
N ASN A 183 -6.98 -22.37 18.09
CA ASN A 183 -7.43 -22.53 19.47
C ASN A 183 -8.68 -21.69 19.74
N THR A 184 -9.77 -22.35 20.14
CA THR A 184 -11.02 -21.68 20.53
C THR A 184 -11.21 -21.55 22.04
N ALA A 185 -10.35 -22.21 22.84
CA ALA A 185 -10.51 -22.27 24.29
C ALA A 185 -9.71 -21.19 25.02
N GLU A 186 -10.31 -20.64 26.08
CA GLU A 186 -9.59 -19.75 27.00
C GLU A 186 -8.49 -20.47 27.76
N GLY A 187 -7.41 -19.74 28.04
CA GLY A 187 -6.24 -20.26 28.77
C GLY A 187 -5.35 -21.21 27.97
N ALA A 188 -5.60 -21.39 26.68
CA ALA A 188 -4.79 -22.18 25.75
C ALA A 188 -4.17 -21.31 24.64
N ASP A 189 -3.12 -21.83 24.01
CA ASP A 189 -2.43 -21.25 22.86
C ASP A 189 -2.67 -22.14 21.63
N ALA A 190 -2.74 -21.58 20.41
CA ALA A 190 -2.95 -22.40 19.21
C ALA A 190 -1.70 -23.22 18.89
N VAL A 191 -0.55 -22.55 18.80
CA VAL A 191 0.77 -23.18 18.66
C VAL A 191 1.59 -22.91 19.92
N TYR A 192 2.09 -23.96 20.55
CA TYR A 192 3.06 -23.85 21.65
C TYR A 192 4.39 -24.51 21.26
N VAL A 193 5.45 -23.70 21.17
CA VAL A 193 6.81 -24.13 20.84
C VAL A 193 7.64 -24.14 22.12
N ASN A 194 7.86 -25.32 22.69
CA ASN A 194 8.65 -25.47 23.91
C ASN A 194 10.16 -25.59 23.61
N ASN A 195 10.48 -26.36 22.57
CA ASN A 195 11.81 -26.53 21.96
C ASN A 195 11.60 -26.82 20.46
N GLY A 196 12.67 -26.83 19.66
CA GLY A 196 12.56 -27.02 18.21
C GLY A 196 12.10 -25.76 17.47
N SER A 197 11.60 -25.90 16.25
CA SER A 197 11.22 -24.76 15.39
C SER A 197 9.83 -24.90 14.78
N PHE A 198 9.14 -23.77 14.66
CA PHE A 198 7.89 -23.64 13.91
C PHE A 198 8.05 -22.65 12.75
N ALA A 199 7.64 -23.05 11.56
CA ALA A 199 7.67 -22.24 10.34
C ALA A 199 6.27 -22.13 9.73
N LEU A 200 5.78 -20.91 9.57
CA LEU A 200 4.54 -20.57 8.88
C LEU A 200 4.87 -19.97 7.50
N GLY A 201 4.66 -20.75 6.45
CA GLY A 201 4.80 -20.33 5.06
C GLY A 201 3.48 -20.01 4.36
N GLY A 202 2.36 -20.50 4.87
CA GLY A 202 1.01 -20.28 4.33
C GLY A 202 -0.07 -20.87 5.24
N GLY A 203 -1.35 -20.65 4.90
CA GLY A 203 -2.49 -21.01 5.76
C GLY A 203 -2.71 -20.03 6.91
N THR A 204 -3.48 -20.44 7.93
CA THR A 204 -3.87 -19.57 9.05
C THR A 204 -3.58 -20.20 10.42
N VAL A 205 -2.89 -19.47 11.30
CA VAL A 205 -2.83 -19.76 12.74
C VAL A 205 -3.72 -18.77 13.47
N LYS A 206 -4.73 -19.25 14.19
CA LYS A 206 -5.69 -18.37 14.87
C LYS A 206 -6.03 -18.77 16.29
N THR A 207 -6.31 -17.77 17.13
CA THR A 207 -6.89 -18.00 18.44
C THR A 207 -7.97 -16.99 18.80
N SER A 208 -9.06 -17.50 19.38
CA SER A 208 -10.11 -16.67 20.00
C SER A 208 -9.87 -16.44 21.50
N ALA A 209 -8.74 -16.90 22.07
CA ALA A 209 -8.42 -16.65 23.47
C ALA A 209 -8.17 -15.16 23.71
N THR A 210 -8.85 -14.62 24.71
CA THR A 210 -8.86 -13.17 25.02
C THR A 210 -7.91 -12.79 26.16
N TYR A 211 -7.41 -13.77 26.92
CA TYR A 211 -6.44 -13.49 27.97
C TYR A 211 -5.15 -12.92 27.39
N SER A 212 -4.71 -11.77 27.89
CA SER A 212 -3.49 -11.09 27.42
C SER A 212 -2.19 -11.88 27.64
N SER A 213 -2.24 -12.96 28.40
CA SER A 213 -1.12 -13.90 28.60
C SER A 213 -1.09 -15.04 27.57
N LYS A 214 -2.00 -15.03 26.59
CA LYS A 214 -2.13 -16.01 25.53
C LYS A 214 -1.73 -15.42 24.18
N ALA A 215 -1.34 -16.29 23.27
CA ALA A 215 -0.96 -15.92 21.92
C ALA A 215 -1.46 -16.94 20.88
N ALA A 216 -1.56 -16.51 19.63
CA ALA A 216 -1.74 -17.43 18.51
C ALA A 216 -0.52 -18.36 18.39
N ILE A 217 0.69 -17.78 18.51
CA ILE A 217 1.95 -18.53 18.59
C ILE A 217 2.67 -18.16 19.88
N TYR A 218 2.85 -19.15 20.76
CA TYR A 218 3.64 -19.03 21.97
C TYR A 218 4.95 -19.81 21.82
N ALA A 219 6.09 -19.14 21.92
CA ALA A 219 7.41 -19.76 21.93
C ALA A 219 8.10 -19.56 23.29
N ASN A 220 8.36 -20.67 23.96
CA ASN A 220 9.15 -20.71 25.20
C ASN A 220 10.64 -20.52 24.89
N ASN A 221 11.43 -20.20 25.92
CA ASN A 221 12.85 -19.87 25.81
C ASN A 221 13.75 -21.01 25.27
N GLY A 222 13.27 -22.25 25.28
CA GLY A 222 13.98 -23.40 24.70
C GLY A 222 13.76 -23.57 23.20
N ALA A 223 12.82 -22.83 22.61
CA ALA A 223 12.57 -22.89 21.17
C ALA A 223 13.76 -22.34 20.38
N ALA A 224 14.05 -23.01 19.26
CA ALA A 224 15.15 -22.64 18.38
C ALA A 224 14.80 -21.41 17.53
N ALA A 225 13.60 -21.36 16.96
CA ALA A 225 13.11 -20.25 16.16
C ALA A 225 11.61 -20.32 15.89
N VAL A 226 11.02 -19.15 15.61
CA VAL A 226 9.75 -19.01 14.89
C VAL A 226 10.04 -18.28 13.57
N THR A 227 9.59 -18.84 12.45
CA THR A 227 9.75 -18.21 11.13
C THR A 227 8.38 -18.02 10.48
N ILE A 228 8.13 -16.82 9.98
CA ILE A 228 6.89 -16.44 9.31
C ILE A 228 7.29 -15.91 7.93
N SER A 229 7.03 -16.66 6.88
CA SER A 229 7.33 -16.29 5.50
C SER A 229 6.09 -16.07 4.64
N GLY A 230 4.90 -16.27 5.21
CA GLY A 230 3.61 -16.10 4.57
C GLY A 230 2.48 -16.47 5.51
N GLY A 231 1.26 -16.61 4.98
CA GLY A 231 0.08 -16.98 5.74
C GLY A 231 -0.47 -15.88 6.65
N ASN A 232 -1.42 -16.26 7.50
CA ASN A 232 -2.16 -15.36 8.37
C ASN A 232 -2.02 -15.75 9.84
N ILE A 233 -1.86 -14.76 10.71
CA ILE A 233 -1.97 -14.90 12.16
C ILE A 233 -3.15 -14.05 12.62
N GLU A 234 -4.16 -14.67 13.22
CA GLU A 234 -5.35 -13.97 13.74
C GLU A 234 -5.48 -14.19 15.25
N SER A 235 -5.47 -13.13 16.04
CA SER A 235 -5.51 -13.27 17.50
C SER A 235 -6.46 -12.28 18.18
N ALA A 236 -7.36 -12.82 19.00
CA ALA A 236 -8.16 -12.02 19.94
C ALA A 236 -7.37 -11.57 21.18
N SER A 237 -6.06 -11.87 21.23
CA SER A 237 -5.11 -11.37 22.21
C SER A 237 -3.78 -11.05 21.50
N MET A 238 -2.70 -11.79 21.77
CA MET A 238 -1.38 -11.51 21.21
C MET A 238 -1.13 -12.31 19.94
N GLY A 239 -0.43 -11.73 18.95
CA GLY A 239 -0.02 -12.48 17.76
C GLY A 239 1.04 -13.54 18.12
N VAL A 240 2.24 -13.07 18.48
CA VAL A 240 3.40 -13.90 18.79
C VAL A 240 3.99 -13.51 20.14
N TYR A 241 4.14 -14.50 21.02
CA TYR A 241 4.92 -14.40 22.25
C TYR A 241 6.25 -15.15 22.08
N ALA A 242 7.38 -14.47 22.29
CA ALA A 242 8.71 -15.09 22.22
C ALA A 242 9.76 -14.32 23.03
N ALA A 243 9.93 -14.70 24.30
CA ALA A 243 10.77 -13.93 25.21
C ALA A 243 12.28 -13.99 24.88
N LEU A 244 12.84 -15.16 24.58
CA LEU A 244 14.25 -15.30 24.15
C LEU A 244 14.40 -15.96 22.77
N THR A 245 13.31 -16.48 22.22
CA THR A 245 13.31 -17.17 20.95
C THR A 245 13.36 -16.17 19.80
N PRO A 246 14.25 -16.34 18.81
CA PRO A 246 14.29 -15.46 17.65
C PRO A 246 13.04 -15.65 16.79
N VAL A 247 12.50 -14.52 16.33
CA VAL A 247 11.36 -14.48 15.40
C VAL A 247 11.80 -13.79 14.12
N SER A 248 11.63 -14.47 12.98
CA SER A 248 11.93 -13.91 11.67
C SER A 248 10.66 -13.82 10.85
N VAL A 249 10.36 -12.63 10.33
CA VAL A 249 9.17 -12.33 9.54
C VAL A 249 9.60 -11.81 8.17
N THR A 250 9.27 -12.54 7.12
CA THR A 250 9.66 -12.25 5.73
C THR A 250 8.45 -12.16 4.79
N GLY A 251 7.26 -12.52 5.26
CA GLY A 251 6.00 -12.36 4.55
C GLY A 251 4.81 -12.71 5.45
N GLY A 252 3.60 -12.37 5.02
CA GLY A 252 2.35 -12.74 5.69
C GLY A 252 1.66 -11.59 6.42
N THR A 253 0.47 -11.89 6.95
CA THR A 253 -0.39 -10.91 7.62
C THR A 253 -0.59 -11.29 9.08
N ILE A 254 -0.46 -10.31 9.97
CA ILE A 254 -0.71 -10.47 11.40
C ILE A 254 -1.80 -9.49 11.82
N THR A 255 -2.90 -10.02 12.35
CA THR A 255 -4.03 -9.25 12.86
C THR A 255 -4.26 -9.62 14.32
N SER A 256 -4.09 -8.66 15.24
CA SER A 256 -4.27 -8.91 16.67
C SER A 256 -4.93 -7.76 17.42
N THR A 257 -5.91 -8.05 18.27
CA THR A 257 -6.52 -7.02 19.15
C THR A 257 -5.59 -6.62 20.30
N GLY A 258 -4.66 -7.49 20.69
CA GLY A 258 -3.52 -7.21 21.56
C GLY A 258 -2.26 -6.96 20.75
N HIS A 259 -1.10 -6.91 21.42
CA HIS A 259 0.18 -6.66 20.76
C HIS A 259 0.51 -7.74 19.70
N PRO A 260 0.94 -7.35 18.49
CA PRO A 260 1.38 -8.30 17.47
C PRO A 260 2.55 -9.15 17.96
N PHE A 261 3.52 -8.52 18.62
CA PHE A 261 4.73 -9.16 19.11
C PHE A 261 5.00 -8.80 20.57
N GLN A 262 5.05 -9.78 21.47
CA GLN A 262 5.74 -9.65 22.75
C GLN A 262 7.05 -10.42 22.70
N THR A 263 8.13 -9.74 22.32
CA THR A 263 9.38 -10.40 21.92
C THR A 263 10.63 -9.60 22.29
N ARG A 264 11.79 -10.28 22.30
CA ARG A 264 13.11 -9.63 22.39
C ARG A 264 13.86 -9.55 21.06
N TYR A 265 13.68 -10.49 20.16
CA TYR A 265 14.54 -10.67 18.99
C TYR A 265 13.73 -10.90 17.72
N THR A 266 12.75 -10.03 17.47
CA THR A 266 12.01 -10.04 16.21
C THR A 266 12.76 -9.26 15.15
N THR A 267 12.93 -9.87 13.98
CA THR A 267 13.41 -9.24 12.76
C THR A 267 12.31 -9.32 11.71
N ILE A 268 11.83 -8.16 11.27
CA ILE A 268 10.88 -8.04 10.16
C ILE A 268 11.66 -7.54 8.95
N GLU A 269 11.81 -8.40 7.95
CA GLU A 269 12.53 -8.11 6.71
C GLU A 269 11.80 -8.81 5.56
N PRO A 270 10.81 -8.14 4.94
CA PRO A 270 10.06 -8.72 3.83
C PRO A 270 10.99 -9.25 2.74
N ALA A 271 10.77 -10.49 2.30
CA ALA A 271 11.50 -11.06 1.18
C ALA A 271 11.09 -10.39 -0.14
N ASP A 272 11.96 -10.44 -1.15
CA ASP A 272 11.65 -9.89 -2.47
C ASP A 272 10.32 -10.44 -3.01
N GLY A 273 9.39 -9.54 -3.33
CA GLY A 273 8.05 -9.90 -3.82
C GLY A 273 7.08 -10.43 -2.75
N SER A 274 7.44 -10.37 -1.48
CA SER A 274 6.57 -10.72 -0.35
C SER A 274 6.17 -9.47 0.42
N GLU A 275 4.96 -9.48 0.97
CA GLU A 275 4.42 -8.40 1.80
C GLU A 275 4.37 -8.85 3.26
N VAL A 276 4.67 -7.94 4.19
CA VAL A 276 4.41 -8.12 5.62
C VAL A 276 3.43 -7.03 6.04
N ILE A 277 2.26 -7.44 6.52
CA ILE A 277 1.20 -6.52 6.96
C ILE A 277 0.87 -6.81 8.41
N VAL A 278 0.84 -5.77 9.24
CA VAL A 278 0.48 -5.88 10.66
C VAL A 278 -0.65 -4.92 11.01
N ASN A 279 -1.74 -5.47 11.53
CA ASN A 279 -2.92 -4.72 12.00
C ASN A 279 -3.12 -4.97 13.49
N SER A 280 -3.16 -3.91 14.30
CA SER A 280 -3.44 -4.08 15.72
C SER A 280 -3.98 -2.84 16.43
N ASP A 281 -4.82 -3.08 17.44
CA ASP A 281 -5.29 -2.06 18.38
C ASP A 281 -4.20 -1.65 19.41
N LYS A 282 -2.99 -2.22 19.32
CA LYS A 282 -1.87 -2.04 20.25
C LYS A 282 -0.54 -1.80 19.53
N GLU A 283 0.45 -1.36 20.31
CA GLU A 283 1.79 -1.10 19.81
C GLU A 283 2.43 -2.36 19.20
N LEU A 284 3.17 -2.17 18.10
CA LEU A 284 3.80 -3.25 17.33
C LEU A 284 4.60 -4.23 18.20
N PHE A 285 5.42 -3.68 19.10
CA PHE A 285 6.24 -4.46 20.03
C PHE A 285 5.88 -4.18 21.49
N TYR A 286 5.50 -5.22 22.21
CA TYR A 286 5.51 -5.24 23.67
C TYR A 286 6.85 -5.81 24.16
N THR A 287 7.75 -4.93 24.53
CA THR A 287 9.17 -5.26 24.70
C THR A 287 9.47 -5.69 26.13
N PHE A 288 10.22 -6.78 26.27
CA PHE A 288 10.86 -7.13 27.54
C PHE A 288 12.10 -6.26 27.77
N SER A 289 12.56 -6.16 29.03
CA SER A 289 13.89 -5.62 29.34
C SER A 289 14.99 -6.22 28.47
N GLY A 290 15.80 -5.36 27.85
CA GLY A 290 16.92 -5.73 26.96
C GLY A 290 16.48 -6.28 25.60
N SER A 291 15.29 -5.94 25.11
CA SER A 291 14.87 -6.31 23.75
C SER A 291 15.72 -5.61 22.70
N ASN A 292 15.91 -6.27 21.56
CA ASN A 292 16.55 -5.74 20.36
C ASN A 292 15.77 -6.21 19.12
N ASN A 293 14.73 -5.47 18.78
CA ASN A 293 13.88 -5.74 17.62
C ASN A 293 14.31 -4.90 16.41
N SER A 294 14.02 -5.37 15.20
CA SER A 294 14.36 -4.66 13.97
C SER A 294 13.25 -4.77 12.92
N VAL A 295 13.07 -3.68 12.18
CA VAL A 295 12.11 -3.55 11.08
C VAL A 295 12.82 -2.97 9.86
N HIS A 296 12.83 -3.73 8.78
CA HIS A 296 13.49 -3.43 7.52
C HIS A 296 12.51 -3.34 6.34
N GLY A 297 11.21 -3.24 6.62
CA GLY A 297 10.12 -3.10 5.66
C GLY A 297 8.80 -3.66 6.20
N GLY A 298 7.72 -3.44 5.44
CA GLY A 298 6.36 -3.87 5.79
C GLY A 298 5.42 -2.69 6.06
N ASP A 299 4.13 -3.01 6.19
CA ASP A 299 3.05 -2.05 6.42
C ASP A 299 2.45 -2.27 7.81
N PHE A 300 2.42 -1.20 8.61
CA PHE A 300 2.13 -1.26 10.04
C PHE A 300 0.98 -0.31 10.42
N TYR A 301 -0.20 -0.90 10.59
CA TYR A 301 -1.43 -0.24 11.03
C TYR A 301 -1.60 -0.44 12.53
N VAL A 302 -0.82 0.35 13.29
CA VAL A 302 -0.71 0.26 14.75
C VAL A 302 -0.66 1.66 15.38
N PRO A 303 -1.22 1.84 16.59
CA PRO A 303 -1.23 3.12 17.30
C PRO A 303 0.14 3.52 17.90
N GLY A 304 1.16 2.66 17.81
CA GLY A 304 2.50 2.92 18.34
C GLY A 304 3.50 1.83 17.99
N ILE A 305 4.79 2.14 18.13
CA ILE A 305 5.87 1.20 17.78
C ILE A 305 6.24 0.31 18.96
N THR A 306 6.55 0.88 20.13
CA THR A 306 6.97 0.10 21.30
C THR A 306 6.20 0.45 22.56
N LYS A 307 5.93 -0.57 23.36
CA LYS A 307 5.49 -0.47 24.75
C LYS A 307 6.40 -1.32 25.62
N ALA A 308 6.86 -0.82 26.76
CA ALA A 308 7.66 -1.63 27.69
C ALA A 308 6.77 -2.52 28.55
N TYR A 309 7.08 -3.82 28.62
CA TYR A 309 6.50 -4.78 29.57
C TYR A 309 7.21 -4.72 30.93
N THR A 310 8.54 -4.68 30.93
CA THR A 310 9.41 -4.55 32.12
C THR A 310 10.46 -3.46 31.91
N SER A 311 10.98 -2.86 32.99
CA SER A 311 11.72 -1.59 32.93
C SER A 311 13.12 -1.61 33.57
N GLU A 312 13.85 -2.72 33.48
CA GLU A 312 15.16 -2.84 34.16
C GLU A 312 16.37 -2.46 33.29
N ASN A 313 16.30 -2.69 31.97
CA ASN A 313 17.35 -2.35 31.00
C ASN A 313 16.72 -1.70 29.76
N PRO A 314 17.44 -0.78 29.08
CA PRO A 314 16.95 -0.17 27.85
C PRO A 314 16.74 -1.24 26.78
N SER A 315 15.61 -1.13 26.09
CA SER A 315 15.29 -1.93 24.90
C SER A 315 15.52 -1.09 23.67
N THR A 316 15.96 -1.73 22.59
CA THR A 316 16.16 -1.11 21.28
C THR A 316 15.14 -1.62 20.28
N THR A 317 14.69 -0.73 19.41
CA THR A 317 13.96 -1.07 18.19
C THR A 317 14.53 -0.21 17.10
N THR A 318 15.05 -0.84 16.05
CA THR A 318 15.67 -0.17 14.91
C THR A 318 14.79 -0.30 13.69
N ILE A 319 14.44 0.82 13.08
CA ILE A 319 13.64 0.86 11.85
C ILE A 319 14.50 1.45 10.73
N THR A 320 14.63 0.73 9.62
CA THR A 320 15.34 1.22 8.42
C THR A 320 14.44 1.32 7.19
N ALA A 321 13.28 0.67 7.20
CA ALA A 321 12.26 0.86 6.18
C ALA A 321 10.87 0.42 6.67
N GLY A 322 9.82 0.87 5.96
CA GLY A 322 8.43 0.46 6.19
C GLY A 322 7.44 1.63 6.09
N VAL A 323 6.16 1.31 6.12
CA VAL A 323 5.04 2.26 6.12
C VAL A 323 4.29 2.15 7.45
N PHE A 324 4.02 3.28 8.10
CA PHE A 324 3.47 3.34 9.46
C PHE A 324 2.33 4.35 9.54
N GLU A 325 1.31 4.09 10.38
CA GLU A 325 0.29 5.10 10.73
C GLU A 325 0.69 6.00 11.91
N THR A 326 1.76 5.63 12.62
CA THR A 326 2.32 6.41 13.75
C THR A 326 3.74 6.84 13.41
N PRO A 327 4.17 8.08 13.75
CA PRO A 327 5.52 8.55 13.45
C PRO A 327 6.61 7.62 14.04
N PRO A 328 7.49 7.03 13.22
CA PRO A 328 8.53 6.12 13.70
C PRO A 328 9.87 6.82 14.01
N THR A 329 9.92 8.16 13.94
CA THR A 329 11.15 8.97 13.92
C THR A 329 12.17 8.63 15.02
N ASP A 330 11.69 8.34 16.23
CA ASP A 330 12.53 8.02 17.41
C ASP A 330 13.23 6.65 17.29
N TYR A 331 12.73 5.78 16.42
CA TYR A 331 13.23 4.41 16.22
C TYR A 331 14.09 4.25 14.96
N VAL A 332 14.10 5.28 14.11
CA VAL A 332 14.93 5.31 12.90
C VAL A 332 16.34 5.70 13.29
N SER A 333 17.32 4.86 12.99
CA SER A 333 18.73 5.12 13.32
C SER A 333 19.57 5.09 12.05
N GLY A 334 20.40 6.10 11.85
CA GLY A 334 21.23 6.22 10.65
C GLY A 334 20.81 7.39 9.77
N ASP A 335 21.03 7.22 8.47
CA ASP A 335 20.82 8.24 7.43
C ASP A 335 19.47 8.05 6.71
N GLU A 336 18.63 7.14 7.19
CA GLU A 336 17.31 6.87 6.63
C GLU A 336 16.38 8.07 6.75
N ILE A 337 15.58 8.24 5.70
CA ILE A 337 14.62 9.33 5.58
C ILE A 337 13.32 8.91 6.23
N VAL A 338 12.68 9.84 6.92
CA VAL A 338 11.30 9.70 7.41
C VAL A 338 10.44 10.74 6.70
N LEU A 339 9.57 10.27 5.82
CA LEU A 339 8.57 11.09 5.12
C LEU A 339 7.22 10.94 5.83
N GLY A 340 6.66 12.04 6.33
CA GLY A 340 5.26 12.16 6.67
C GLY A 340 4.43 12.52 5.43
N TYR A 341 3.33 11.83 5.23
CA TYR A 341 2.33 12.08 4.20
C TYR A 341 0.99 12.33 4.87
N THR A 342 0.36 13.45 4.53
CA THR A 342 -1.02 13.73 4.94
C THR A 342 -1.93 13.66 3.71
N GLY A 343 -2.77 12.63 3.66
CA GLY A 343 -3.78 12.44 2.62
C GLY A 343 -5.20 12.45 3.17
N GLU A 344 -6.18 12.17 2.32
CA GLU A 344 -7.61 12.12 2.71
C GLU A 344 -7.91 11.04 3.77
N ASN A 345 -7.15 9.95 3.78
CA ASN A 345 -7.34 8.79 4.66
C ASN A 345 -6.52 8.86 5.98
N GLY A 346 -5.94 10.02 6.29
CA GLY A 346 -5.12 10.23 7.47
C GLY A 346 -3.63 10.31 7.16
N ASN A 347 -2.81 10.21 8.21
CA ASN A 347 -1.37 10.38 8.12
C ASN A 347 -0.68 9.02 7.94
N LEU A 348 0.25 8.97 6.99
CA LEU A 348 1.17 7.85 6.81
C LEU A 348 2.60 8.34 6.96
N TYR A 349 3.48 7.45 7.41
CA TYR A 349 4.90 7.72 7.56
C TYR A 349 5.67 6.63 6.83
N VAL A 350 6.51 7.04 5.88
CA VAL A 350 7.34 6.15 5.10
C VAL A 350 8.79 6.31 5.57
N VAL A 351 9.43 5.19 5.90
CA VAL A 351 10.85 5.14 6.22
C VAL A 351 11.60 4.45 5.09
N GLY A 352 12.76 4.96 4.71
CA GLY A 352 13.63 4.25 3.78
C GLY A 352 14.77 5.09 3.23
N THR A 353 15.45 4.52 2.24
CA THR A 353 16.40 5.23 1.38
C THR A 353 15.68 6.23 0.47
N GLU A 354 16.38 7.21 -0.07
CA GLU A 354 15.85 8.15 -1.08
C GLU A 354 15.12 7.44 -2.25
N ASP A 355 15.71 6.37 -2.79
CA ASP A 355 15.09 5.51 -3.83
C ASP A 355 13.70 4.97 -3.42
N LEU A 356 13.51 4.63 -2.14
CA LEU A 356 12.26 4.09 -1.61
C LEU A 356 11.25 5.22 -1.35
N ILE A 357 11.72 6.36 -0.85
CA ILE A 357 10.88 7.52 -0.61
C ILE A 357 10.30 8.07 -1.91
N ASN A 358 11.13 8.27 -2.93
CA ASN A 358 10.66 8.74 -4.24
C ASN A 358 9.66 7.76 -4.85
N ALA A 359 9.94 6.46 -4.80
CA ALA A 359 9.01 5.46 -5.30
C ALA A 359 7.68 5.42 -4.51
N ALA A 360 7.71 5.69 -3.20
CA ALA A 360 6.50 5.81 -2.40
C ALA A 360 5.69 7.05 -2.78
N ILE A 361 6.33 8.21 -2.99
CA ILE A 361 5.69 9.45 -3.44
C ILE A 361 4.98 9.25 -4.77
N ASP A 362 5.64 8.62 -5.75
CA ASP A 362 5.08 8.35 -7.08
C ASP A 362 3.72 7.61 -6.99
N VAL A 363 3.63 6.68 -6.03
CA VAL A 363 2.44 5.85 -5.80
C VAL A 363 1.38 6.59 -4.99
N MET A 364 1.76 7.28 -3.91
CA MET A 364 0.80 7.77 -2.91
C MET A 364 0.38 9.23 -3.07
N ALA A 365 1.25 10.09 -3.63
CA ALA A 365 1.02 11.53 -3.63
C ALA A 365 0.10 11.93 -4.78
N GLU A 366 -0.96 12.66 -4.48
CA GLU A 366 -1.90 13.23 -5.46
C GLU A 366 -1.94 14.76 -5.35
N PRO A 367 -2.35 15.51 -6.39
CA PRO A 367 -2.40 16.97 -6.34
C PRO A 367 -3.10 17.50 -5.08
N GLY A 368 -2.43 18.38 -4.33
CA GLY A 368 -2.87 18.89 -3.03
C GLY A 368 -2.30 18.16 -1.80
N SER A 369 -1.62 17.03 -1.99
CA SER A 369 -0.97 16.29 -0.90
C SER A 369 0.07 17.14 -0.18
N GLN A 370 0.19 16.90 1.13
CA GLN A 370 1.22 17.51 1.97
C GLN A 370 2.24 16.45 2.36
N LEU A 371 3.49 16.71 2.01
CA LEU A 371 4.66 15.90 2.33
C LEU A 371 5.53 16.65 3.35
N GLU A 372 5.99 15.98 4.38
CA GLU A 372 6.88 16.55 5.38
C GLU A 372 8.07 15.61 5.61
N ILE A 373 9.29 16.07 5.36
CA ILE A 373 10.48 15.33 5.77
C ILE A 373 10.74 15.59 7.25
N LEU A 374 10.54 14.54 8.06
CA LEU A 374 10.67 14.54 9.51
C LEU A 374 12.08 14.17 9.98
N LYS A 375 12.89 13.56 9.11
CA LYS A 375 14.28 13.18 9.38
C LYS A 375 15.00 12.81 8.09
N GLY A 376 16.32 13.02 8.07
CA GLY A 376 17.22 12.59 7.00
C GLY A 376 17.41 13.65 5.92
N ASP A 377 18.44 13.45 5.10
CA ASP A 377 18.67 14.25 3.90
C ASP A 377 17.89 13.63 2.73
N ALA A 378 17.23 14.45 1.90
CA ALA A 378 16.37 13.96 0.83
C ALA A 378 16.45 14.82 -0.45
N ASP A 379 16.76 14.20 -1.59
CA ASP A 379 16.53 14.75 -2.93
C ASP A 379 15.27 14.10 -3.54
N LEU A 380 14.17 14.85 -3.52
CA LEU A 380 12.87 14.38 -3.97
C LEU A 380 12.66 14.69 -5.45
N GLN A 381 12.29 13.66 -6.21
CA GLN A 381 11.98 13.72 -7.62
C GLN A 381 10.47 13.53 -7.78
N ILE A 382 9.74 14.64 -7.97
CA ILE A 382 8.27 14.64 -7.98
C ILE A 382 7.79 15.12 -9.35
N ASP A 383 7.09 14.27 -10.08
CA ASP A 383 6.59 14.55 -11.43
C ASP A 383 5.11 14.99 -11.48
N LYS A 384 4.49 15.14 -10.30
CA LYS A 384 3.12 15.63 -10.11
C LYS A 384 3.13 17.08 -9.63
N ALA A 385 2.27 17.92 -10.20
CA ALA A 385 2.11 19.31 -9.78
C ALA A 385 1.17 19.45 -8.57
N GLY A 386 1.36 20.50 -7.77
CA GLY A 386 0.48 20.84 -6.64
C GLY A 386 0.74 20.01 -5.39
N ILE A 387 1.86 19.28 -5.31
CA ILE A 387 2.35 18.66 -4.07
C ILE A 387 3.12 19.71 -3.28
N THR A 388 2.77 19.88 -2.01
CA THR A 388 3.49 20.74 -1.08
C THR A 388 4.47 19.89 -0.27
N VAL A 389 5.72 20.32 -0.19
CA VAL A 389 6.78 19.64 0.57
C VAL A 389 7.35 20.61 1.62
N SER A 390 7.41 20.16 2.87
CA SER A 390 8.05 20.87 3.98
C SER A 390 9.18 20.04 4.60
N ASN A 391 10.04 20.69 5.39
CA ASN A 391 11.17 20.06 6.07
C ASN A 391 11.23 20.49 7.54
N SER A 392 10.98 19.55 8.46
CA SER A 392 11.13 19.75 9.91
C SER A 392 12.24 18.87 10.51
N GLY A 393 12.81 17.94 9.73
CA GLY A 393 13.77 16.93 10.17
C GLY A 393 15.22 17.38 10.33
N GLY A 394 15.53 18.65 10.10
CA GLY A 394 16.86 19.25 10.27
C GLY A 394 17.90 18.83 9.22
N GLY A 395 17.59 17.88 8.35
CA GLY A 395 18.42 17.49 7.19
C GLY A 395 18.28 18.45 6.01
N SER A 396 19.12 18.26 4.99
CA SER A 396 19.03 18.98 3.71
C SER A 396 17.97 18.33 2.83
N VAL A 397 16.98 19.13 2.40
CA VAL A 397 15.89 18.64 1.55
C VAL A 397 15.81 19.49 0.29
N SER A 398 15.68 18.84 -0.86
CA SER A 398 15.38 19.50 -2.13
C SER A 398 14.29 18.75 -2.90
N VAL A 399 13.58 19.48 -3.75
CA VAL A 399 12.51 18.97 -4.60
C VAL A 399 12.80 19.41 -6.02
N ASN A 400 13.07 18.47 -6.92
CA ASN A 400 13.43 18.76 -8.32
C ASN A 400 14.57 19.79 -8.45
N GLY A 401 15.53 19.77 -7.52
CA GLY A 401 16.66 20.70 -7.46
C GLY A 401 16.38 22.05 -6.77
N GLN A 402 15.16 22.31 -6.31
CA GLN A 402 14.83 23.47 -5.47
C GLN A 402 14.99 23.11 -3.99
N GLU A 403 15.81 23.86 -3.25
CA GLU A 403 15.98 23.64 -1.81
C GLU A 403 14.71 23.97 -1.02
N VAL A 404 14.39 23.13 -0.02
CA VAL A 404 13.32 23.36 0.95
C VAL A 404 13.92 24.00 2.19
N THR A 405 13.84 25.33 2.27
CA THR A 405 14.46 26.11 3.34
C THR A 405 13.53 26.30 4.53
N GLY A 406 13.77 25.58 5.63
CA GLY A 406 13.13 25.85 6.93
C GLY A 406 11.61 25.96 6.88
N GLN A 407 11.05 27.10 7.32
CA GLN A 407 9.60 27.31 7.46
C GLN A 407 8.84 27.45 6.14
N ASP A 408 9.52 27.61 5.00
CA ASP A 408 8.87 27.85 3.71
C ASP A 408 8.74 26.54 2.92
N PRO A 409 7.52 26.03 2.72
CA PRO A 409 7.31 24.82 1.94
C PRO A 409 7.49 25.09 0.45
N VAL A 410 7.94 24.08 -0.30
CA VAL A 410 8.02 24.10 -1.76
C VAL A 410 6.77 23.48 -2.35
N VAL A 411 6.15 24.16 -3.30
CA VAL A 411 5.03 23.62 -4.09
C VAL A 411 5.54 23.22 -5.47
N THR A 412 5.26 21.98 -5.86
CA THR A 412 5.70 21.43 -7.15
C THR A 412 4.91 22.00 -8.33
N HIS A 413 5.64 22.40 -9.37
CA HIS A 413 5.10 22.89 -10.63
C HIS A 413 5.83 22.23 -11.79
N ILE A 414 5.11 21.52 -12.68
CA ILE A 414 5.72 20.63 -13.67
C ILE A 414 5.63 21.22 -15.08
N ASN A 415 4.42 21.42 -15.61
CA ASN A 415 4.22 21.97 -16.97
C ASN A 415 4.27 23.50 -17.00
N VAL A 416 5.46 24.06 -16.75
CA VAL A 416 5.68 25.51 -16.67
C VAL A 416 6.20 26.08 -17.98
N LYS A 417 5.53 27.11 -18.49
CA LYS A 417 5.92 27.83 -19.71
C LYS A 417 6.31 29.26 -19.37
N LYS A 418 7.47 29.69 -19.87
CA LYS A 418 7.88 31.09 -19.83
C LYS A 418 7.18 31.87 -20.94
N VAL A 419 6.59 33.01 -20.59
CA VAL A 419 6.03 33.98 -21.53
C VAL A 419 6.93 35.21 -21.54
N GLU A 420 7.47 35.52 -22.72
CA GLU A 420 8.34 36.68 -22.89
C GLU A 420 7.56 37.99 -22.79
N ARG A 421 8.24 39.04 -22.30
CA ARG A 421 7.68 40.38 -22.17
C ARG A 421 7.22 40.94 -23.53
N LYS A 422 6.04 41.56 -23.56
CA LYS A 422 5.53 42.31 -24.71
C LYS A 422 5.20 43.74 -24.29
N GLU A 423 5.81 44.72 -24.95
CA GLU A 423 5.56 46.13 -24.65
C GLU A 423 4.12 46.54 -25.01
N ALA A 424 3.50 47.36 -24.14
CA ALA A 424 2.19 47.94 -24.40
C ALA A 424 2.27 49.05 -25.46
N THR A 425 1.26 49.11 -26.34
CA THR A 425 1.11 50.16 -27.36
C THR A 425 0.07 51.20 -26.92
N CYS A 426 -0.25 52.16 -27.79
CA CYS A 426 -1.31 53.12 -27.51
C CYS A 426 -2.70 52.48 -27.38
N THR A 427 -2.95 51.34 -28.05
CA THR A 427 -4.28 50.73 -28.14
C THR A 427 -4.33 49.26 -27.73
N THR A 428 -3.18 48.61 -27.54
CA THR A 428 -3.12 47.21 -27.12
C THR A 428 -2.32 47.07 -25.85
N ASP A 429 -2.89 46.35 -24.87
CA ASP A 429 -2.17 45.92 -23.68
C ASP A 429 -0.94 45.08 -24.08
N GLY A 430 0.12 45.22 -23.30
CA GLY A 430 1.29 44.34 -23.30
C GLY A 430 1.26 43.41 -22.08
N ASN A 431 2.39 42.76 -21.81
CA ASN A 431 2.58 41.95 -20.62
C ASN A 431 4.03 42.03 -20.13
N ILE A 432 4.23 41.82 -18.83
CA ILE A 432 5.58 41.57 -18.27
C ILE A 432 6.09 40.19 -18.72
N ALA A 433 7.36 39.89 -18.50
CA ALA A 433 7.81 38.50 -18.57
C ALA A 433 7.27 37.75 -17.35
N TYR A 434 6.70 36.56 -17.54
CA TYR A 434 6.15 35.75 -16.46
C TYR A 434 6.25 34.26 -16.80
N TRP A 435 6.01 33.41 -15.81
CA TRP A 435 5.92 31.96 -15.94
C TRP A 435 4.49 31.52 -15.64
N TYR A 436 3.96 30.60 -16.43
CA TYR A 436 2.62 30.06 -16.28
C TYR A 436 2.69 28.54 -16.16
N CYS A 437 2.10 28.00 -15.10
CA CYS A 437 1.99 26.57 -14.89
C CYS A 437 0.63 26.08 -15.40
N GLU A 438 0.64 25.22 -16.42
CA GLU A 438 -0.60 24.72 -17.04
C GLU A 438 -1.38 23.79 -16.12
N ASP A 439 -0.69 23.07 -15.23
CA ASP A 439 -1.30 22.07 -14.36
C ASP A 439 -2.10 22.70 -13.20
N CYS A 440 -1.58 23.79 -12.62
CA CYS A 440 -2.24 24.48 -11.50
C CYS A 440 -2.92 25.79 -11.89
N GLY A 441 -2.70 26.29 -13.12
CA GLY A 441 -3.28 27.53 -13.62
C GLY A 441 -2.71 28.81 -13.00
N LYS A 442 -1.60 28.73 -12.28
CA LYS A 442 -0.97 29.86 -11.57
C LYS A 442 0.09 30.57 -12.42
N TYR A 443 0.33 31.85 -12.09
CA TYR A 443 1.30 32.72 -12.75
C TYR A 443 2.38 33.14 -11.76
N PHE A 444 3.62 33.26 -12.23
CA PHE A 444 4.78 33.59 -11.40
C PHE A 444 5.64 34.65 -12.06
N LYS A 445 6.29 35.48 -11.25
CA LYS A 445 7.16 36.58 -11.70
C LYS A 445 8.61 36.15 -11.87
N ASP A 446 9.00 35.01 -11.32
CA ASP A 446 10.36 34.46 -11.31
C ASP A 446 10.42 33.03 -11.85
N ALA A 447 11.62 32.59 -12.24
CA ALA A 447 11.84 31.26 -12.80
C ALA A 447 11.83 30.15 -11.74
N GLN A 448 12.04 30.51 -10.46
CA GLN A 448 12.01 29.62 -9.32
C GLN A 448 10.58 29.40 -8.79
N LEU A 449 9.59 30.11 -9.36
CA LEU A 449 8.16 29.94 -9.06
C LEU A 449 7.83 30.24 -7.59
N THR A 450 8.54 31.22 -7.02
CA THR A 450 8.40 31.61 -5.62
C THR A 450 7.53 32.85 -5.43
N GLU A 451 7.41 33.71 -6.45
CA GLU A 451 6.57 34.90 -6.46
C GLU A 451 5.31 34.67 -7.32
N GLU A 452 4.25 34.11 -6.72
CA GLU A 452 2.94 33.98 -7.36
C GLU A 452 2.30 35.37 -7.60
N ILE A 453 1.75 35.58 -8.79
CA ILE A 453 1.05 36.80 -9.22
C ILE A 453 -0.30 36.44 -9.85
N THR A 454 -1.23 37.38 -9.90
CA THR A 454 -2.49 37.18 -10.63
C THR A 454 -2.32 37.38 -12.13
N GLN A 455 -3.26 36.87 -12.93
CA GLN A 455 -3.25 37.10 -14.37
C GLN A 455 -3.29 38.60 -14.70
N GLU A 456 -4.01 39.42 -13.93
CA GLU A 456 -4.14 40.87 -14.13
C GLU A 456 -2.81 41.60 -13.91
N GLU A 457 -2.01 41.15 -12.95
CA GLU A 457 -0.68 41.71 -12.68
C GLU A 457 0.32 41.42 -13.80
N THR A 458 0.05 40.40 -14.64
CA THR A 458 0.85 40.16 -15.84
C THR A 458 0.65 41.25 -16.90
N VAL A 459 -0.47 41.98 -16.85
CA VAL A 459 -0.93 42.87 -17.94
C VAL A 459 -0.33 44.27 -17.80
N LEU A 460 0.39 44.72 -18.84
CA LEU A 460 0.79 46.11 -18.99
C LEU A 460 -0.29 46.86 -19.77
N LYS A 461 -1.07 47.70 -19.09
CA LYS A 461 -2.15 48.45 -19.72
C LYS A 461 -1.66 49.34 -20.86
N ALA A 462 -2.46 49.44 -21.92
CA ALA A 462 -2.21 50.32 -23.05
C ALA A 462 -1.89 51.74 -22.56
N LYS A 463 -0.88 52.37 -23.15
CA LYS A 463 -0.36 53.68 -22.70
C LYS A 463 -1.37 54.83 -22.93
N GLY A 464 -2.40 54.58 -23.74
CA GLY A 464 -3.30 55.61 -24.24
C GLY A 464 -2.63 56.51 -25.27
N HIS A 465 -3.41 57.42 -25.83
CA HIS A 465 -2.88 58.42 -26.76
C HIS A 465 -2.42 59.66 -25.99
N THR A 466 -1.19 60.11 -26.28
CA THR A 466 -0.73 61.46 -25.95
C THR A 466 -0.54 62.19 -27.27
N ALA A 467 -1.44 63.14 -27.57
CA ALA A 467 -1.51 63.79 -28.86
C ALA A 467 -1.34 65.30 -28.76
N VAL A 468 -0.63 65.89 -29.71
CA VAL A 468 -0.43 67.34 -29.81
C VAL A 468 -1.54 67.94 -30.65
N LYS A 469 -2.14 69.03 -30.16
CA LYS A 469 -3.14 69.79 -30.91
C LYS A 469 -2.49 70.52 -32.09
N VAL A 470 -3.07 70.37 -33.27
CA VAL A 470 -2.73 71.13 -34.48
C VAL A 470 -3.91 72.04 -34.81
N SER A 471 -3.68 73.36 -34.71
CA SER A 471 -4.70 74.37 -35.01
C SER A 471 -5.07 74.36 -36.49
N ALA A 472 -6.34 74.65 -36.79
CA ALA A 472 -6.81 74.78 -38.16
C ALA A 472 -6.04 75.88 -38.93
N LYS A 473 -5.66 75.58 -40.18
CA LYS A 473 -5.07 76.54 -41.11
C LYS A 473 -5.99 76.63 -42.33
N ALA A 474 -6.45 77.83 -42.67
CA ALA A 474 -7.30 78.01 -43.84
C ALA A 474 -6.55 77.65 -45.15
N ALA A 475 -7.25 76.97 -46.07
CA ALA A 475 -6.73 76.70 -47.40
C ALA A 475 -6.70 77.99 -48.24
N THR A 476 -5.66 78.16 -49.06
CA THR A 476 -5.52 79.30 -49.97
C THR A 476 -5.66 78.86 -51.42
N ALA A 477 -5.62 79.80 -52.37
CA ALA A 477 -5.71 79.49 -53.80
C ALA A 477 -4.57 78.59 -54.31
N LYS A 478 -3.44 78.50 -53.60
CA LYS A 478 -2.24 77.74 -54.00
C LYS A 478 -1.80 76.66 -53.01
N GLU A 479 -2.13 76.79 -51.72
CA GLU A 479 -1.73 75.84 -50.68
C GLU A 479 -2.95 75.22 -49.99
N ALA A 480 -2.88 73.91 -49.74
CA ALA A 480 -3.85 73.22 -48.90
C ALA A 480 -3.79 73.74 -47.45
N GLY A 481 -4.95 73.82 -46.81
CA GLY A 481 -5.09 74.07 -45.38
C GLY A 481 -5.27 72.77 -44.61
N ASN A 482 -5.63 72.88 -43.34
CA ASN A 482 -6.01 71.75 -42.50
C ASN A 482 -7.15 72.12 -41.54
N ILE A 483 -7.97 71.13 -41.18
CA ILE A 483 -8.90 71.26 -40.05
C ILE A 483 -8.12 71.29 -38.73
N GLU A 484 -8.79 71.61 -37.63
CA GLU A 484 -8.23 71.35 -36.30
C GLU A 484 -8.21 69.84 -36.03
N TYR A 485 -7.09 69.30 -35.55
CA TYR A 485 -6.95 67.88 -35.22
C TYR A 485 -5.90 67.68 -34.11
N TRP A 486 -5.84 66.46 -33.55
CA TRP A 486 -4.83 66.04 -32.58
C TRP A 486 -3.99 64.90 -33.18
N TYR A 487 -2.67 65.01 -33.08
CA TYR A 487 -1.74 64.02 -33.63
C TYR A 487 -0.97 63.29 -32.54
N CYS A 488 -1.08 61.96 -32.49
CA CYS A 488 -0.32 61.12 -31.58
C CYS A 488 0.93 60.58 -32.28
N SER A 489 2.10 61.13 -31.93
CA SER A 489 3.39 60.73 -32.50
C SER A 489 3.82 59.32 -32.12
N ALA A 490 3.28 58.76 -31.03
CA ALA A 490 3.62 57.42 -30.55
C ALA A 490 3.02 56.30 -31.42
N CYS A 491 1.94 56.56 -32.15
CA CYS A 491 1.28 55.57 -33.01
C CYS A 491 0.95 56.10 -34.42
N ASP A 492 1.40 57.31 -34.77
CA ASP A 492 1.16 57.99 -36.05
C ASP A 492 -0.34 58.07 -36.43
N LYS A 493 -1.18 58.38 -35.44
CA LYS A 493 -2.65 58.50 -35.62
C LYS A 493 -3.14 59.92 -35.41
N TYR A 494 -4.25 60.25 -36.08
CA TYR A 494 -4.89 61.57 -36.10
C TYR A 494 -6.29 61.46 -35.49
N PHE A 495 -6.68 62.45 -34.69
CA PHE A 495 -7.96 62.47 -33.99
C PHE A 495 -8.69 63.78 -34.25
N LYS A 496 -10.01 63.71 -34.41
CA LYS A 496 -10.87 64.89 -34.65
C LYS A 496 -11.23 65.63 -33.37
N ASP A 497 -11.07 65.00 -32.22
CA ASP A 497 -11.51 65.50 -30.92
C ASP A 497 -10.38 65.49 -29.87
N ALA A 498 -10.49 66.38 -28.88
CA ALA A 498 -9.53 66.49 -27.79
C ALA A 498 -9.51 65.28 -26.84
N ALA A 499 -10.59 64.49 -26.80
CA ALA A 499 -10.66 63.28 -25.99
C ALA A 499 -9.97 62.08 -26.66
N LEU A 500 -9.48 62.24 -27.90
CA LEU A 500 -8.74 61.23 -28.66
C LEU A 500 -9.56 59.95 -28.89
N THR A 501 -10.86 60.11 -29.13
CA THR A 501 -11.81 59.00 -29.32
C THR A 501 -12.24 58.81 -30.76
N GLN A 502 -12.13 59.84 -31.61
CA GLN A 502 -12.49 59.81 -33.03
C GLN A 502 -11.24 59.84 -33.90
N GLU A 503 -10.69 58.65 -34.18
CA GLU A 503 -9.59 58.48 -35.13
C GLU A 503 -10.04 58.87 -36.55
N ILE A 504 -9.20 59.64 -37.25
CA ILE A 504 -9.36 60.06 -38.64
C ILE A 504 -8.08 59.75 -39.41
N SER A 505 -8.14 59.65 -40.74
CA SER A 505 -6.92 59.48 -41.54
C SER A 505 -6.18 60.81 -41.70
N GLN A 506 -4.88 60.77 -41.99
CA GLN A 506 -4.13 61.99 -42.33
C GLN A 506 -4.78 62.77 -43.48
N LYS A 507 -5.40 62.09 -44.45
CA LYS A 507 -6.08 62.74 -45.59
C LYS A 507 -7.29 63.56 -45.17
N ASP A 508 -8.01 63.11 -44.14
CA ASP A 508 -9.19 63.82 -43.62
C ASP A 508 -8.80 65.10 -42.87
N THR A 509 -7.52 65.24 -42.50
CA THR A 509 -7.02 66.48 -41.89
C THR A 509 -6.83 67.60 -42.91
N ILE A 510 -6.70 67.26 -44.20
CA ILE A 510 -6.28 68.18 -45.26
C ILE A 510 -7.50 68.86 -45.88
N LEU A 511 -7.49 70.20 -45.90
CA LEU A 511 -8.43 71.01 -46.68
C LEU A 511 -7.79 71.33 -48.03
N PRO A 512 -8.32 70.81 -49.16
CA PRO A 512 -7.72 71.07 -50.48
C PRO A 512 -7.71 72.57 -50.80
N ALA A 513 -6.72 73.01 -51.59
CA ALA A 513 -6.63 74.39 -52.06
C ALA A 513 -7.93 74.79 -52.77
N THR A 514 -8.40 76.02 -52.52
CA THR A 514 -9.73 76.48 -52.99
C THR A 514 -9.83 76.64 -54.51
N GLY A 515 -8.70 76.50 -55.21
CA GLY A 515 -8.55 76.72 -56.63
C GLY A 515 -8.71 78.19 -56.99
N SER A 516 -7.92 78.68 -57.95
CA SER A 516 -8.30 79.91 -58.66
C SER A 516 -9.64 79.63 -59.34
N LYS A 517 -10.72 80.23 -58.86
CA LYS A 517 -11.99 80.23 -59.58
C LYS A 517 -11.80 81.03 -60.87
N ASP A 518 -11.57 80.32 -61.96
CA ASP A 518 -11.83 80.86 -63.29
C ASP A 518 -13.30 80.56 -63.62
N PRO A 519 -14.13 81.59 -63.90
CA PRO A 519 -15.54 81.39 -64.17
C PRO A 519 -15.76 80.97 -65.63
N GLY A 520 -16.18 79.72 -65.80
CA GLY A 520 -17.11 79.32 -66.87
C GLY A 520 -16.51 78.76 -68.17
N LYS A 521 -16.82 77.49 -68.45
CA LYS A 521 -17.52 77.13 -69.69
C LYS A 521 -18.22 75.77 -69.56
N ASP A 522 -19.49 75.82 -69.90
CA ASP A 522 -20.49 74.76 -69.95
C ASP A 522 -20.29 73.83 -71.16
N THR A 523 -20.62 72.54 -71.02
CA THR A 523 -21.30 71.70 -72.03
C THR A 523 -21.68 70.36 -71.39
N GLY A 524 -22.98 70.02 -71.41
CA GLY A 524 -23.51 68.86 -70.68
C GLY A 524 -24.01 67.66 -71.52
N LYS A 525 -24.91 66.90 -70.84
CA LYS A 525 -25.80 65.79 -71.29
C LYS A 525 -25.11 64.41 -71.46
N THR A 526 -25.67 63.25 -71.05
CA THR A 526 -27.06 62.80 -70.72
C THR A 526 -27.05 61.38 -70.11
N GLU A 527 -28.06 61.08 -69.26
CA GLU A 527 -28.83 59.80 -69.02
C GLU A 527 -28.07 58.49 -68.65
N GLU A 528 -28.55 57.50 -67.86
CA GLU A 528 -29.91 56.98 -67.55
C GLU A 528 -29.89 56.03 -66.31
N LYS A 529 -31.05 55.92 -65.62
CA LYS A 529 -31.66 54.78 -64.87
C LYS A 529 -31.09 54.13 -63.58
N ALA A 530 -32.06 53.80 -62.72
CA ALA A 530 -32.07 53.30 -61.33
C ALA A 530 -32.14 51.73 -61.25
N PRO A 531 -32.59 51.07 -60.14
CA PRO A 531 -32.32 51.14 -58.69
C PRO A 531 -32.12 49.74 -58.02
N ALA A 532 -31.76 49.67 -56.71
CA ALA A 532 -32.26 48.65 -55.73
C ALA A 532 -31.79 49.03 -54.29
N LYS A 533 -32.63 49.43 -53.32
CA LYS A 533 -33.54 48.66 -52.40
C LYS A 533 -32.80 47.71 -51.42
N THR A 534 -32.61 48.11 -50.15
CA THR A 534 -33.42 47.84 -48.91
C THR A 534 -33.05 46.56 -48.16
N SER A 535 -32.78 46.67 -46.84
CA SER A 535 -33.45 45.86 -45.80
C SER A 535 -33.11 46.37 -44.40
N SER A 536 -34.09 46.25 -43.50
CA SER A 536 -34.25 46.83 -42.17
C SER A 536 -33.96 45.83 -41.03
N VAL A 537 -33.33 46.33 -39.95
CA VAL A 537 -33.61 46.23 -38.48
C VAL A 537 -34.84 45.38 -38.04
N PRO A 538 -34.99 44.87 -36.78
CA PRO A 538 -34.10 44.28 -35.72
C PRO A 538 -34.64 42.90 -35.19
N SER A 539 -34.06 42.30 -34.12
CA SER A 539 -34.77 41.93 -32.86
C SER A 539 -33.98 40.96 -31.96
N THR A 540 -34.11 41.20 -30.66
CA THR A 540 -33.79 40.37 -29.48
C THR A 540 -34.67 39.12 -29.36
N GLY A 541 -34.23 38.13 -28.55
CA GLY A 541 -35.12 37.09 -28.01
C GLY A 541 -34.41 36.04 -27.16
N ASP A 542 -34.59 36.11 -25.84
CA ASP A 542 -34.47 34.98 -24.91
C ASP A 542 -35.67 34.02 -25.05
N HIS A 543 -35.51 32.74 -24.66
CA HIS A 543 -36.36 31.99 -23.70
C HIS A 543 -36.17 30.45 -23.84
N ALA A 544 -35.88 29.80 -22.70
CA ALA A 544 -36.43 28.55 -22.10
C ALA A 544 -36.94 27.41 -23.03
N ASN A 545 -36.87 26.09 -22.73
CA ASN A 545 -36.83 25.34 -21.46
C ASN A 545 -36.70 23.81 -21.76
N VAL A 546 -36.20 23.05 -20.77
CA VAL A 546 -36.64 21.70 -20.32
C VAL A 546 -36.48 20.46 -21.22
N SER A 547 -35.68 19.49 -20.75
CA SER A 547 -36.07 18.11 -20.31
C SER A 547 -34.82 17.22 -20.19
N VAL A 548 -34.23 17.02 -18.99
CA VAL A 548 -34.48 15.94 -18.00
C VAL A 548 -34.58 14.53 -18.60
N LEU A 549 -33.54 13.70 -18.37
CA LEU A 549 -33.74 12.37 -17.82
C LEU A 549 -32.47 11.87 -17.08
N TRP A 550 -32.66 11.54 -15.81
CA TRP A 550 -31.78 10.79 -14.93
C TRP A 550 -31.92 9.29 -15.19
N ILE A 551 -30.88 8.50 -14.88
CA ILE A 551 -30.98 7.22 -14.15
C ILE A 551 -29.65 6.99 -13.41
N LEU A 552 -29.75 6.93 -12.09
CA LEU A 552 -28.80 6.34 -11.14
C LEU A 552 -28.96 4.82 -11.15
N LEU A 553 -27.89 4.05 -10.94
CA LEU A 553 -27.90 3.04 -9.87
C LEU A 553 -26.50 2.52 -9.51
N ALA A 554 -26.45 2.09 -8.26
CA ALA A 554 -25.32 2.00 -7.35
C ALA A 554 -24.63 0.63 -7.29
N ALA A 555 -23.44 0.63 -6.67
CA ALA A 555 -22.88 -0.38 -5.76
C ALA A 555 -21.46 0.10 -5.38
N ALA A 556 -20.83 -0.13 -4.24
CA ALA A 556 -21.15 -0.64 -2.91
C ALA A 556 -19.85 -0.34 -2.11
N ALA A 557 -19.97 0.13 -0.87
CA ALA A 557 -18.83 0.27 0.04
C ALA A 557 -18.40 -1.11 0.56
N VAL A 558 -17.09 -1.31 0.77
CA VAL A 558 -16.42 -1.92 1.93
C VAL A 558 -14.96 -2.25 1.55
N CYS A 559 -14.03 -1.72 2.35
CA CYS A 559 -12.60 -2.05 2.50
C CYS A 559 -11.67 -1.83 1.30
N GLY A 560 -11.25 -0.57 1.13
CA GLY A 560 -10.02 -0.23 0.42
C GLY A 560 -8.81 -0.33 1.35
N THR A 561 -8.19 -1.51 1.41
CA THR A 561 -6.78 -1.71 1.83
C THR A 561 -6.30 -2.97 1.11
N GLY A 562 -5.35 -2.83 0.18
CA GLY A 562 -4.84 -3.97 -0.58
C GLY A 562 -4.34 -3.59 -1.97
N ALA A 563 -3.40 -2.65 -2.04
CA ALA A 563 -2.58 -2.43 -3.23
C ALA A 563 -1.29 -1.67 -2.90
N PHE A 564 -0.55 -2.07 -1.87
CA PHE A 564 0.88 -1.76 -1.79
C PHE A 564 1.65 -2.80 -2.60
N VAL A 565 1.39 -2.81 -3.92
CA VAL A 565 2.08 -3.70 -4.87
C VAL A 565 3.58 -3.44 -4.79
N GLY A 566 4.32 -4.47 -4.37
CA GLY A 566 5.76 -4.49 -4.15
C GLY A 566 6.57 -3.65 -5.14
N ILE A 567 7.19 -2.60 -4.61
CA ILE A 567 8.19 -1.81 -5.31
C ILE A 567 9.54 -2.52 -5.16
N ARG A 568 9.98 -3.30 -6.16
CA ARG A 568 11.41 -3.31 -6.53
C ARG A 568 11.75 -3.89 -7.92
N LYS A 569 12.26 -2.98 -8.76
CA LYS A 569 13.40 -3.07 -9.70
C LYS A 569 13.64 -4.40 -10.43
N ASN A 570 12.98 -4.53 -11.59
CA ASN A 570 13.58 -5.22 -12.74
C ASN A 570 14.54 -4.25 -13.45
N ARG A 571 15.86 -4.40 -13.25
CA ARG A 571 16.86 -3.95 -14.24
C ARG A 571 17.93 -5.03 -14.43
N ARG A 572 17.71 -5.84 -15.47
CA ARG A 572 18.75 -6.63 -16.13
C ARG A 572 19.84 -5.69 -16.68
N LYS A 573 21.09 -6.12 -16.58
CA LYS A 573 22.08 -5.86 -17.63
C LYS A 573 21.87 -6.86 -18.76
#